data_AF-A0A1H9RIC0-F1
#
_entry.id   AF-A0A1H9RIC0-F1
#
_cell.length_a   1.000
_cell.length_b   1.000
_cell.length_c   1.000
_cell.angle_alpha   90.00
_cell.angle_beta   90.00
_cell.angle_gamma   90.00
#
_symmetry.space_group_name_H-M   'P 1'
#
loop_
_entity.id
_entity.type
_entity.pdbx_description
1 polymer ?
#
loop_
_entity_poly.entity_id
_entity_poly.type
_entity_poly.pdbx_seq_one_letter_code
_entity_poly.pdbx_strand_id
1 'polypeptide(L)' 'MNVSTQPPFTPGNKGKLVGQKTPLRLRDIWAIRVRLQLAKKTRDLALFNLAIDSKLRGCDLVNL' A
#
# COMPACT_ATOMS: atom_id res chain seq x y z
N MET A 1 7.42 2.54 -36.96
CA MET A 1 6.72 2.01 -35.77
C MET A 1 7.78 1.52 -34.80
N ASN A 2 8.16 2.31 -33.79
CA ASN A 2 9.24 1.95 -32.87
C ASN A 2 8.65 1.49 -31.54
N VAL A 3 8.55 0.18 -31.34
CA VAL A 3 8.07 -0.41 -30.08
C VAL A 3 9.22 -0.40 -29.09
N SER A 4 9.26 0.61 -28.22
CA SER A 4 10.15 0.63 -27.05
C SER A 4 9.81 -0.58 -26.17
N THR A 5 10.61 -1.63 -26.26
CA THR A 5 10.44 -2.83 -25.44
C THR A 5 11.10 -2.57 -24.09
N GLN A 6 10.31 -2.17 -23.09
CA GLN A 6 10.80 -2.05 -21.72
C GLN A 6 11.12 -3.46 -21.18
N PRO A 7 12.26 -3.68 -20.51
CA PRO A 7 12.60 -4.97 -19.96
C PRO A 7 11.54 -5.39 -18.92
N PRO A 8 11.21 -6.70 -18.83
CA PRO A 8 10.19 -7.18 -17.90
C PRO A 8 10.56 -6.84 -16.46
N PHE A 9 9.67 -6.14 -15.75
CA PHE A 9 9.84 -5.80 -14.34
C PHE A 9 10.07 -7.07 -13.53
N THR A 10 11.26 -7.18 -12.94
CA THR A 10 11.59 -8.30 -12.06
C THR A 10 11.39 -7.84 -10.62
N PRO A 11 10.46 -8.45 -9.86
CA PRO A 11 10.24 -8.10 -8.47
C PRO A 11 11.52 -8.29 -7.65
N GLY A 12 11.88 -7.33 -6.80
CA GLY A 12 13.10 -7.40 -5.97
C GLY A 12 13.15 -8.56 -4.96
N ASN A 13 12.04 -9.29 -4.81
CA ASN A 13 11.89 -10.48 -3.99
C ASN A 13 11.67 -11.77 -4.80
N LYS A 14 11.82 -11.74 -6.14
CA LYS A 14 11.67 -12.92 -7.00
C LYS A 14 12.66 -14.01 -6.57
N GLY A 15 12.14 -15.20 -6.27
CA GLY A 15 12.93 -16.34 -5.77
C GLY A 15 13.25 -16.32 -4.28
N LYS A 16 12.78 -15.33 -3.51
CA LYS A 16 12.93 -15.29 -2.05
C LYS A 16 11.60 -15.64 -1.38
N LEU A 17 11.63 -16.60 -0.46
CA LEU A 17 10.47 -16.95 0.36
C LEU A 17 10.29 -15.86 1.43
N VAL A 18 9.55 -14.81 1.07
CA VAL A 18 9.23 -13.73 2.01
C VAL A 18 8.06 -14.19 2.86
N GLY A 19 8.34 -14.51 4.13
CA GLY A 19 7.32 -14.84 5.11
C GLY A 19 6.33 -13.70 5.35
N GLN A 20 5.34 -13.94 6.20
CA GLN A 20 4.37 -12.92 6.58
C GLN A 20 5.08 -11.70 7.18
N LYS A 21 4.85 -10.52 6.58
CA LYS A 21 5.36 -9.27 7.12
C LYS A 21 4.63 -8.96 8.43
N THR A 22 5.36 -8.45 9.42
CA THR A 22 4.79 -8.11 10.72
C THR A 22 3.65 -7.11 10.57
N PRO A 23 2.50 -7.31 11.24
CA PRO A 23 1.41 -6.34 11.23
C PRO A 23 1.86 -5.00 11.83
N LEU A 24 1.16 -3.92 11.45
CA LEU A 24 1.40 -2.59 12.03
C LEU A 24 1.02 -2.58 13.51
N ARG A 25 1.82 -1.92 14.35
CA ARG A 25 1.45 -1.68 15.75
C ARG A 25 0.44 -0.53 15.83
N LEU A 26 -0.37 -0.49 16.88
CA LEU A 26 -1.36 0.58 17.11
C LEU A 26 -0.74 1.98 17.04
N ARG A 27 0.46 2.16 17.60
CA ARG A 27 1.20 3.44 17.53
C ARG A 27 1.56 3.83 16.10
N ASP A 28 1.92 2.85 15.26
CA ASP A 28 2.29 3.10 13.87
C ASP A 28 1.04 3.50 13.05
N ILE A 29 -0.11 2.86 13.31
CA ILE A 29 -1.41 3.22 12.71
C ILE A 29 -1.78 4.66 13.06
N TRP A 30 -1.69 5.03 14.34
CA TRP A 30 -1.98 6.39 14.79
C TRP A 30 -1.06 7.41 14.15
N ALA A 31 0.25 7.13 14.10
CA ALA A 31 1.22 8.01 13.46
C ALA A 31 0.92 8.23 11.96
N ILE A 32 0.50 7.19 11.23
CA ILE A 32 0.10 7.31 9.83
C ILE A 32 -1.15 8.18 9.69
N ARG A 33 -2.19 7.95 10.51
CA ARG A 33 -3.42 8.76 10.49
C ARG A 33 -3.13 10.24 10.69
N VAL A 34 -2.35 10.59 11.72
CA VAL A 34 -2.01 11.98 12.03
C VAL A 34 -1.24 12.62 10.88
N ARG A 35 -0.26 11.92 10.29
CA ARG A 35 0.49 12.45 9.14
C ARG A 35 -0.41 12.74 7.94
N LEU A 36 -1.37 11.87 7.64
CA LEU A 36 -2.33 12.09 6.55
C LEU A 36 -3.30 13.25 6.83
N GLN A 37 -3.73 13.39 8.10
CA GLN A 37 -4.56 14.52 8.54
C GLN A 37 -3.81 15.85 8.41
N LEU A 38 -2.58 15.93 8.90
CA LEU A 38 -1.74 17.13 8.81
C LEU A 38 -1.45 17.51 7.35
N ALA A 39 -1.24 16.53 6.49
CA ALA A 39 -1.06 16.73 5.05
C ALA A 39 -2.36 17.05 4.30
N LYS A 40 -3.51 17.08 4.98
CA LYS A 40 -4.85 17.26 4.40
C LYS A 40 -5.16 16.27 3.25
N LYS A 41 -4.62 15.06 3.34
CA LYS A 41 -4.82 13.99 2.34
C LYS A 41 -6.09 13.19 2.69
N THR A 42 -7.25 13.79 2.45
CA THR A 42 -8.56 13.22 2.83
C THR A 42 -8.84 11.88 2.16
N ARG A 43 -8.57 11.74 0.85
CA ARG A 43 -8.73 10.48 0.11
C ARG A 43 -7.84 9.39 0.70
N ASP A 44 -6.56 9.67 0.89
CA ASP A 44 -5.59 8.68 1.37
C ASP A 44 -5.90 8.26 2.82
N LEU A 45 -6.37 9.20 3.65
CA LEU A 45 -6.85 8.91 5.01
C LEU A 45 -8.07 7.99 5.01
N ALA A 46 -9.05 8.25 4.13
CA ALA A 46 -10.23 7.41 3.99
C ALA A 46 -9.87 6.01 3.50
N LEU A 47 -9.03 5.90 2.47
CA LEU A 47 -8.54 4.62 1.96
C LEU A 47 -7.75 3.87 3.03
N PHE A 48 -6.88 4.55 3.79
CA PHE A 48 -6.13 3.91 4.87
C PHE A 48 -7.05 3.34 5.96
N ASN A 49 -8.06 4.11 6.40
CA ASN A 49 -9.02 3.62 7.37
C ASN A 49 -9.82 2.43 6.83
N LEU A 50 -10.34 2.54 5.60
CA LEU A 50 -11.08 1.47 4.96
C LEU A 50 -10.22 0.21 4.80
N ALA A 51 -8.93 0.34 4.47
CA ALA A 51 -8.00 -0.79 4.37
C ALA A 51 -7.85 -1.55 5.69
N ILE A 52 -7.82 -0.83 6.81
CA ILE A 52 -7.71 -1.43 8.15
C ILE A 52 -9.00 -2.16 8.53
N ASP A 53 -10.15 -1.56 8.25
CA ASP A 53 -11.45 -2.11 8.64
C ASP A 53 -11.84 -3.33 7.80
N SER A 54 -11.53 -3.30 6.50
CA SER A 54 -11.91 -4.35 5.54
C SER A 54 -10.82 -5.41 5.30
N LYS A 55 -9.57 -5.14 5.69
CA LYS A 55 -8.41 -6.01 5.43
C LYS A 55 -8.19 -6.31 3.94
N LEU A 56 -8.58 -5.41 3.04
CA LEU A 56 -8.41 -5.55 1.60
C LEU A 56 -6.94 -5.45 1.16
N ARG A 57 -6.60 -6.05 0.01
CA ARG A 57 -5.32 -5.80 -0.64
C ARG A 57 -5.34 -4.39 -1.23
N GLY A 58 -4.17 -3.77 -1.32
CA GLY A 58 -4.04 -2.41 -1.85
C GLY A 58 -4.61 -2.26 -3.26
N CYS A 59 -4.44 -3.26 -4.13
CA CYS A 59 -5.01 -3.23 -5.49
C CYS A 59 -6.54 -3.29 -5.50
N ASP A 60 -7.14 -4.11 -4.64
CA ASP A 60 -8.60 -4.28 -4.57
C ASP A 60 -9.25 -3.01 -4.00
N LEU A 61 -8.57 -2.38 -3.04
CA LEU A 61 -9.00 -1.13 -2.41
C LEU A 61 -8.98 0.07 -3.36
N VAL A 62 -7.95 0.20 -4.22
CA VAL A 62 -7.86 1.35 -5.16
C VAL A 62 -8.78 1.20 -6.37
N ASN A 63 -9.27 -0.01 -6.63
CA ASN A 63 -10.23 -0.31 -7.70
C ASN A 63 -11.70 -0.16 -7.28
N LEU A 64 -11.95 0.30 -6.04
CA LEU A 64 -13.28 0.65 -5.51
C LEU A 64 -13.64 2.11 -5.85
#